data_AF-A0AA36A0M7-F1
#
_entry.id   AF-A0AA36A0M7-F1
#
_cell.length_a   1.000
_cell.length_b   1.000
_cell.length_c   1.000
_cell.angle_alpha   90.00
_cell.angle_beta   90.00
_cell.angle_gamma   90.00
#
_symmetry.space_group_name_H-M   'P 1'
#
loop_
_entity.id
_entity.type
_entity.pdbx_description
1 polymer ?
#
loop_
_entity_poly.entity_id
_entity_poly.type
_entity_poly.pdbx_seq_one_letter_code
_entity_poly.pdbx_strand_id
1 'polypeptide(L)'
;MFSDNVLLLQTYGFSNEQISKFVHKNAMHFTQPPDWLTSKLNWIEGKVGISRDSTEFFRCFHAIASSSLSGMDKKMEVYKSFGFSDTELSTLFKNQPYCFALSEDTIRNKLSFFMNELGYTPSYLVTCPSLFSLSLEKRVKPRNKVLEILKERMLDERKSLITLVSYPELRFQDFLRRFEDKIPSLYQTYISSMR
;
A
#
# COMPACT_ATOMS: atom_id res chain seq x y z
N MET A 1 -4.07 32.78 -6.42
CA MET A 1 -3.39 31.51 -6.06
C MET A 1 -4.29 30.56 -5.28
N PHE A 2 -4.70 30.87 -4.04
CA PHE A 2 -5.57 29.95 -3.25
C PHE A 2 -6.92 29.68 -3.93
N SER A 3 -7.60 30.74 -4.41
CA SER A 3 -8.88 30.62 -5.12
C SER A 3 -8.75 29.84 -6.43
N ASP A 4 -7.67 30.04 -7.18
CA ASP A 4 -7.46 29.39 -8.49
C ASP A 4 -7.22 27.88 -8.34
N ASN A 5 -6.49 27.47 -7.30
CA ASN A 5 -6.26 26.07 -6.96
C ASN A 5 -7.54 25.36 -6.52
N VAL A 6 -8.43 26.05 -5.77
CA VAL A 6 -9.76 25.51 -5.43
C VAL A 6 -10.60 25.32 -6.70
N LEU A 7 -10.68 26.34 -7.56
CA LEU A 7 -11.43 26.27 -8.80
C LEU A 7 -10.92 25.15 -9.72
N LEU A 8 -9.59 25.00 -9.85
CA LEU A 8 -8.99 23.91 -10.61
C LEU A 8 -9.39 22.54 -10.06
N LEU A 9 -9.36 22.33 -8.75
CA LEU A 9 -9.77 21.04 -8.18
C LEU A 9 -11.28 20.78 -8.37
N GLN A 10 -12.10 21.83 -8.34
CA GLN A 10 -13.54 21.73 -8.64
C GLN A 10 -13.80 21.35 -10.12
N THR A 11 -13.02 21.87 -11.08
CA THR A 11 -13.16 21.47 -12.50
C THR A 11 -12.72 20.03 -12.74
N TYR A 12 -11.89 19.47 -11.87
CA TYR A 12 -11.57 18.04 -11.82
C TYR A 12 -12.58 17.21 -11.00
N GLY A 13 -13.70 17.80 -10.59
CA GLY A 13 -14.81 17.11 -9.93
C GLY A 13 -14.65 16.94 -8.43
N PHE A 14 -13.68 17.61 -7.77
CA PHE A 14 -13.46 17.41 -6.34
C PHE A 14 -14.48 18.20 -5.54
N SER A 15 -15.08 17.54 -4.54
CA SER A 15 -16.05 18.18 -3.66
C SER A 15 -15.36 19.17 -2.71
N ASN A 16 -16.11 20.17 -2.23
CA ASN A 16 -15.61 21.11 -1.23
C ASN A 16 -15.11 20.40 0.05
N GLU A 17 -15.71 19.27 0.41
CA GLU A 17 -15.26 18.45 1.54
C GLU A 17 -13.90 17.80 1.26
N GLN A 18 -13.70 17.23 0.06
CA GLN A 18 -12.41 16.67 -0.37
C GLN A 18 -11.32 17.75 -0.40
N ILE A 19 -11.62 18.93 -0.96
CA ILE A 19 -10.68 20.06 -1.02
C ILE A 19 -10.34 20.52 0.41
N SER A 20 -11.33 20.68 1.29
CA SER A 20 -11.11 21.06 2.68
C SER A 20 -10.21 20.05 3.43
N LYS A 21 -10.46 18.75 3.25
CA LYS A 21 -9.62 17.67 3.80
C LYS A 21 -8.18 17.75 3.29
N PHE A 22 -8.01 18.04 2.00
CA PHE A 22 -6.68 18.18 1.41
C PHE A 22 -5.95 19.41 1.97
N VAL A 23 -6.59 20.58 2.01
CA VAL A 23 -6.01 21.83 2.54
C VAL A 23 -5.57 21.67 3.99
N HIS A 24 -6.40 21.06 4.85
CA HIS A 24 -6.05 20.85 6.26
C HIS A 24 -4.78 20.01 6.46
N LYS A 25 -4.57 18.99 5.63
CA LYS A 25 -3.41 18.09 5.75
C LYS A 25 -2.18 18.55 4.97
N ASN A 26 -2.37 19.43 3.98
CA ASN A 26 -1.34 19.77 2.99
C ASN A 26 -1.30 21.28 2.71
N ALA A 27 -1.56 22.13 3.72
CA ALA A 27 -1.69 23.58 3.56
C ALA A 27 -0.52 24.21 2.77
N MET A 28 0.71 23.74 3.01
CA MET A 28 1.93 24.21 2.33
C MET A 28 2.00 23.83 0.83
N HIS A 29 1.31 22.77 0.42
CA HIS A 29 1.23 22.38 -0.99
C HIS A 29 0.13 23.15 -1.72
N PHE A 30 -0.85 23.68 -0.99
CA PHE A 30 -1.95 24.45 -1.58
C PHE A 30 -1.54 25.87 -1.99
N THR A 31 -0.40 26.34 -1.50
CA THR A 31 0.22 27.62 -1.92
C THR A 31 1.14 27.46 -3.13
N GLN A 32 1.30 26.24 -3.67
CA GLN A 32 2.09 26.03 -4.89
C GLN A 32 1.41 26.66 -6.12
N PRO A 33 2.17 27.01 -7.16
CA PRO A 33 1.62 27.50 -8.42
C PRO A 33 0.62 26.51 -9.03
N PRO A 34 -0.41 26.97 -9.76
CA PRO A 34 -1.40 26.09 -10.38
C PRO A 34 -0.81 24.97 -11.27
N ASP A 35 0.31 25.23 -11.95
CA ASP A 35 1.01 24.25 -12.78
C ASP A 35 1.45 23.00 -12.01
N TRP A 36 1.77 23.16 -10.72
CA TRP A 36 2.12 22.04 -9.85
C TRP A 36 0.92 21.09 -9.66
N LEU A 37 -0.27 21.64 -9.40
CA LEU A 37 -1.51 20.85 -9.28
C LEU A 37 -1.85 20.18 -10.61
N THR A 38 -1.85 20.97 -11.70
CA THR A 38 -2.17 20.49 -13.04
C THR A 38 -1.24 19.35 -13.45
N SER A 39 0.06 19.46 -13.18
CA SER A 39 1.04 18.40 -13.49
C SER A 39 0.73 17.09 -12.75
N LYS A 40 0.27 17.18 -11.49
CA LYS A 40 -0.11 16.00 -10.69
C LYS A 40 -1.36 15.33 -11.23
N LEU A 41 -2.38 16.12 -11.53
CA LEU A 41 -3.65 15.64 -12.07
C LEU A 41 -3.43 14.97 -13.44
N ASN A 42 -2.67 15.62 -14.33
CA ASN A 42 -2.33 15.09 -15.65
C ASN A 42 -1.47 13.83 -15.57
N TRP A 43 -0.56 13.72 -14.59
CA TRP A 43 0.24 12.51 -14.42
C TRP A 43 -0.64 11.30 -14.04
N ILE A 44 -1.62 11.50 -13.16
CA ILE A 44 -2.55 10.43 -12.77
C ILE A 44 -3.40 9.97 -13.96
N GLU A 45 -3.95 10.92 -14.71
CA GLU A 45 -4.82 10.61 -15.84
C GLU A 45 -4.03 10.06 -17.04
N GLY A 46 -2.97 10.76 -17.46
CA GLY A 46 -2.24 10.42 -18.68
C GLY A 46 -1.22 9.30 -18.50
N LYS A 47 -0.44 9.31 -17.42
CA LYS A 47 0.63 8.32 -17.22
C LYS A 47 0.14 7.07 -16.51
N VAL A 48 -0.75 7.20 -15.52
CA VAL A 48 -1.29 6.04 -14.80
C VAL A 48 -2.57 5.51 -15.43
N GLY A 49 -3.29 6.33 -16.19
CA GLY A 49 -4.53 5.91 -16.85
C GLY A 49 -5.74 5.87 -15.90
N ILE A 50 -5.71 6.58 -14.76
CA ILE A 50 -6.87 6.67 -13.88
C ILE A 50 -7.74 7.84 -14.33
N SER A 51 -8.96 7.55 -14.79
CA SER A 51 -9.93 8.58 -15.18
C SER A 51 -10.25 9.52 -14.01
N ARG A 52 -10.37 10.82 -14.30
CA ARG A 52 -10.84 11.84 -13.36
C ARG A 52 -12.24 11.56 -12.77
N ASP A 53 -13.06 10.79 -13.49
CA ASP A 53 -14.39 10.38 -13.03
C ASP A 53 -14.35 9.21 -12.03
N SER A 54 -13.19 8.61 -11.81
CA SER A 54 -13.01 7.53 -10.84
C SER A 54 -13.15 8.06 -9.41
N THR A 55 -13.91 7.35 -8.57
CA THR A 55 -14.06 7.67 -7.14
C THR A 55 -12.73 7.66 -6.38
N GLU A 56 -11.73 6.97 -6.91
CA GLU A 56 -10.38 6.83 -6.37
C GLU A 56 -9.44 7.98 -6.77
N PHE A 57 -9.81 8.80 -7.77
CA PHE A 57 -8.92 9.79 -8.36
C PHE A 57 -8.43 10.81 -7.31
N PHE A 58 -9.34 11.33 -6.48
CA PHE A 58 -8.98 12.19 -5.35
C PHE A 58 -8.01 11.50 -4.37
N ARG A 59 -8.23 10.22 -4.06
CA ARG A 59 -7.37 9.46 -3.14
C ARG A 59 -5.97 9.26 -3.73
N CYS A 60 -5.87 9.03 -5.03
CA CYS A 60 -4.62 8.93 -5.77
C CYS A 60 -3.86 10.26 -5.76
N PHE A 61 -4.55 11.35 -6.08
CA PHE A 61 -4.02 12.70 -6.01
C PHE A 61 -3.49 13.03 -4.61
N HIS A 62 -4.30 12.79 -3.58
CA HIS A 62 -3.93 13.05 -2.19
C HIS A 62 -2.68 12.27 -1.76
N ALA A 63 -2.53 11.02 -2.22
CA ALA A 63 -1.38 10.18 -1.86
C ALA A 63 -0.05 10.66 -2.46
N ILE A 64 -0.07 11.29 -3.63
CA ILE A 64 1.15 11.73 -4.34
C ILE A 64 1.42 13.23 -4.25
N ALA A 65 0.53 13.97 -3.58
CA ALA A 65 0.62 15.41 -3.46
C ALA A 65 2.00 15.83 -2.94
N SER A 66 2.48 15.24 -1.84
CA SER A 66 3.78 15.58 -1.26
C SER A 66 5.00 14.95 -1.97
N SER A 67 4.80 14.06 -2.95
CA SER A 67 5.90 13.42 -3.67
C SER A 67 6.35 14.26 -4.87
N SER A 68 7.58 14.13 -5.35
CA SER A 68 7.94 14.65 -6.69
C SER A 68 7.45 13.68 -7.78
N LEU A 69 7.09 14.20 -8.97
CA LEU A 69 6.69 13.33 -10.09
C LEU A 69 7.85 12.45 -10.57
N SER A 70 9.08 12.98 -10.57
CA SER A 70 10.28 12.18 -10.87
C SER A 70 10.50 11.05 -9.85
N GLY A 71 10.21 11.29 -8.56
CA GLY A 71 10.26 10.25 -7.54
C GLY A 71 9.15 9.21 -7.72
N MET A 72 7.97 9.61 -8.17
CA MET A 72 6.89 8.67 -8.52
C MET A 72 7.29 7.77 -9.69
N ASP A 73 7.91 8.35 -10.72
CA ASP A 73 8.40 7.61 -11.88
C ASP A 73 9.44 6.56 -11.48
N LYS A 74 10.43 6.94 -10.65
CA LYS A 74 11.42 5.98 -10.13
C LYS A 74 10.79 4.83 -9.36
N LYS A 75 9.77 5.11 -8.54
CA LYS A 75 9.02 4.07 -7.82
C LYS A 75 8.27 3.14 -8.78
N MET A 76 7.68 3.66 -9.86
CA MET A 76 7.08 2.81 -10.89
C MET A 76 8.12 1.89 -11.54
N GLU A 77 9.30 2.42 -11.87
CA GLU A 77 10.38 1.62 -12.44
C GLU A 77 10.89 0.55 -11.46
N VAL A 78 10.85 0.81 -10.14
CA VAL A 78 11.10 -0.23 -9.13
C VAL A 78 10.12 -1.38 -9.30
N TYR A 79 8.81 -1.13 -9.34
CA TYR A 79 7.85 -2.23 -9.51
C TYR A 79 8.00 -2.91 -10.88
N LYS A 80 8.26 -2.16 -11.96
CA LYS A 80 8.52 -2.75 -13.29
C LYS A 80 9.75 -3.66 -13.29
N SER A 81 10.80 -3.32 -12.55
CA SER A 81 11.98 -4.19 -12.38
C SER A 81 11.67 -5.51 -11.69
N PHE A 82 10.53 -5.60 -10.99
CA PHE A 82 9.99 -6.83 -10.41
C PHE A 82 8.90 -7.48 -11.29
N GLY A 83 8.74 -7.03 -12.54
CA GLY A 83 7.86 -7.66 -13.52
C GLY A 83 6.42 -7.18 -13.53
N PHE A 84 6.08 -6.09 -12.82
CA PHE A 84 4.74 -5.49 -12.92
C PHE A 84 4.55 -4.84 -14.30
N SER A 85 3.42 -5.13 -14.94
CA SER A 85 2.96 -4.43 -16.15
C SER A 85 2.35 -3.06 -15.83
N ASP A 86 2.22 -2.20 -16.83
CA ASP A 86 1.59 -0.87 -16.66
C ASP A 86 0.13 -0.98 -16.17
N THR A 87 -0.62 -1.98 -16.64
CA THR A 87 -2.01 -2.22 -16.21
C THR A 87 -2.09 -2.69 -14.76
N GLU A 88 -1.17 -3.56 -14.33
CA GLU A 88 -1.05 -3.98 -12.94
C GLU A 88 -0.64 -2.82 -12.03
N LEU A 89 0.24 -1.94 -12.48
CA LEU A 89 0.62 -0.74 -11.73
C LEU A 89 -0.51 0.26 -11.60
N SER A 90 -1.25 0.48 -12.68
CA SER A 90 -2.45 1.31 -12.65
C SER A 90 -3.46 0.78 -11.65
N THR A 91 -3.70 -0.53 -11.66
CA THR A 91 -4.62 -1.20 -10.73
C THR A 91 -4.13 -1.12 -9.28
N LEU A 92 -2.85 -1.39 -9.03
CA LEU A 92 -2.25 -1.31 -7.69
C LEU A 92 -2.31 0.12 -7.14
N PHE A 93 -1.96 1.11 -7.96
CA PHE A 93 -1.99 2.52 -7.58
C PHE A 93 -3.43 2.98 -7.31
N LYS A 94 -4.39 2.60 -8.16
CA LYS A 94 -5.82 2.91 -7.96
C LYS A 94 -6.34 2.35 -6.63
N ASN A 95 -6.04 1.08 -6.34
CA ASN A 95 -6.56 0.39 -5.16
C ASN A 95 -5.86 0.80 -3.86
N GLN A 96 -4.55 1.08 -3.92
CA GLN A 96 -3.75 1.43 -2.74
C GLN A 96 -2.64 2.41 -3.10
N PRO A 97 -2.97 3.69 -3.34
CA PRO A 97 -1.99 4.66 -3.85
C PRO A 97 -0.86 4.95 -2.86
N TYR A 98 -1.11 4.74 -1.57
CA TYR A 98 -0.11 4.89 -0.51
C TYR A 98 1.03 3.86 -0.55
N CYS A 99 0.94 2.78 -1.34
CA CYS A 99 2.11 1.92 -1.56
C CYS A 99 3.22 2.61 -2.38
N PHE A 100 2.90 3.72 -3.06
CA PHE A 100 3.86 4.59 -3.75
C PHE A 100 4.30 5.79 -2.89
N ALA A 101 3.73 5.95 -1.68
CA ALA A 101 4.25 6.93 -0.70
C ALA A 101 5.51 6.41 0.02
N LEU A 102 5.79 5.10 -0.08
CA LEU A 102 6.97 4.47 0.49
C LEU A 102 8.26 4.90 -0.23
N SER A 103 9.41 4.78 0.44
CA SER A 103 10.71 4.96 -0.21
C SER A 103 10.98 3.82 -1.19
N GLU A 104 11.82 4.08 -2.19
CA GLU A 104 12.24 3.07 -3.18
C GLU A 104 12.82 1.82 -2.48
N ASP A 105 13.67 2.01 -1.48
CA ASP A 105 14.25 0.90 -0.69
C ASP A 105 13.19 0.09 0.05
N THR A 106 12.19 0.76 0.63
CA THR A 106 11.10 0.06 1.32
C THR A 106 10.27 -0.76 0.35
N ILE A 107 10.02 -0.24 -0.86
CA ILE A 107 9.31 -0.97 -1.92
C ILE A 107 10.14 -2.19 -2.33
N ARG A 108 11.45 -2.02 -2.59
CA ARG A 108 12.35 -3.12 -2.95
C ARG A 108 12.39 -4.22 -1.89
N ASN A 109 12.51 -3.85 -0.62
CA ASN A 109 12.53 -4.80 0.48
C ASN A 109 11.22 -5.61 0.57
N LYS A 110 10.08 -4.94 0.41
CA LYS A 110 8.77 -5.61 0.38
C LYS A 110 8.63 -6.54 -0.81
N LEU A 111 8.98 -6.08 -2.01
CA LEU A 111 8.88 -6.89 -3.23
C LEU A 111 9.84 -8.09 -3.19
N SER A 112 11.06 -7.91 -2.69
CA SER A 112 12.01 -9.02 -2.51
C SER A 112 11.43 -10.08 -1.59
N PHE A 113 10.86 -9.70 -0.45
CA PHE A 113 10.22 -10.66 0.44
C PHE A 113 9.03 -11.36 -0.23
N PHE A 114 8.09 -10.61 -0.81
CA PHE A 114 6.88 -11.22 -1.37
C PHE A 114 7.14 -12.05 -2.62
N MET A 115 8.01 -11.60 -3.50
CA MET A 115 8.19 -12.21 -4.82
C MET A 115 9.35 -13.19 -4.85
N ASN A 116 10.49 -12.83 -4.25
CA ASN A 116 11.68 -13.68 -4.31
C ASN A 116 11.64 -14.77 -3.22
N GLU A 117 11.21 -14.42 -2.00
CA GLU A 117 11.15 -15.39 -0.90
C GLU A 117 9.84 -16.19 -0.90
N LEU A 118 8.68 -15.52 -1.07
CA LEU A 118 7.38 -16.20 -1.04
C LEU A 118 6.82 -16.61 -2.42
N GLY A 119 7.50 -16.23 -3.51
CA GLY A 119 7.10 -16.63 -4.87
C GLY A 119 5.82 -15.96 -5.38
N TYR A 120 5.37 -14.85 -4.78
CA TYR A 120 4.15 -14.17 -5.24
C TYR A 120 4.38 -13.49 -6.59
N THR A 121 3.35 -13.57 -7.45
CA THR A 121 3.35 -12.89 -8.75
C THR A 121 2.85 -11.45 -8.62
N PRO A 122 3.20 -10.56 -9.57
CA PRO A 122 2.61 -9.22 -9.66
C PRO A 122 1.08 -9.27 -9.62
N SER A 123 0.47 -10.15 -10.43
CA SER A 123 -0.99 -10.26 -10.52
C SER A 123 -1.63 -10.64 -9.19
N TYR A 124 -1.00 -11.54 -8.40
CA TYR A 124 -1.50 -11.85 -7.06
C TYR A 124 -1.37 -10.65 -6.12
N LEU A 125 -0.23 -9.95 -6.12
CA LEU A 125 0.00 -8.80 -5.24
C LEU A 125 -0.97 -7.65 -5.51
N VAL A 126 -1.36 -7.44 -6.77
CA VAL A 126 -2.40 -6.47 -7.16
C VAL A 126 -3.75 -6.77 -6.52
N THR A 127 -4.09 -8.05 -6.29
CA THR A 127 -5.33 -8.45 -5.59
C THR A 127 -5.26 -8.25 -4.08
N CYS A 128 -4.06 -8.15 -3.51
CA CYS A 128 -3.81 -8.07 -2.07
C CYS A 128 -3.03 -6.79 -1.68
N PRO A 129 -3.47 -5.59 -2.11
CA PRO A 129 -2.64 -4.40 -2.04
C PRO A 129 -2.40 -3.92 -0.59
N SER A 130 -3.20 -4.38 0.37
CA SER A 130 -2.98 -4.13 1.80
C SER A 130 -1.68 -4.74 2.34
N LEU A 131 -1.06 -5.72 1.66
CA LEU A 131 0.25 -6.23 2.05
C LEU A 131 1.32 -5.13 2.07
N PHE A 132 1.19 -4.14 1.19
CA PHE A 132 2.14 -3.03 1.10
C PHE A 132 2.02 -2.03 2.25
N SER A 133 0.84 -1.89 2.88
CA SER A 133 0.66 -0.95 3.99
C SER A 133 1.07 -1.50 5.36
N LEU A 134 1.28 -2.80 5.49
CA LEU A 134 1.63 -3.43 6.77
C LEU A 134 3.15 -3.42 6.99
N SER A 135 3.59 -3.32 8.25
CA SER A 135 5.02 -3.42 8.57
C SER A 135 5.57 -4.79 8.19
N LEU A 136 6.65 -4.81 7.40
CA LEU A 136 7.28 -6.06 6.97
C LEU A 136 7.85 -6.80 8.18
N GLU A 137 8.67 -6.12 8.99
CA GLU A 137 9.37 -6.72 10.13
C GLU A 137 8.45 -6.94 11.34
N LYS A 138 7.53 -6.02 11.64
CA LYS A 138 6.71 -6.11 12.86
C LYS A 138 5.42 -6.92 12.71
N ARG A 139 5.04 -7.29 11.48
CA ARG A 139 3.76 -7.98 11.24
C ARG A 139 3.84 -9.04 10.18
N VAL A 140 4.32 -8.72 8.99
CA VAL A 140 4.25 -9.66 7.86
C VAL A 140 5.15 -10.87 8.09
N LYS A 141 6.45 -10.65 8.34
CA LYS A 141 7.42 -11.72 8.57
C LYS A 141 7.11 -12.56 9.82
N PRO A 142 6.85 -11.98 11.02
CA PRO A 142 6.43 -12.74 12.20
C PRO A 142 5.25 -13.68 11.96
N ARG A 143 4.22 -13.18 11.26
CA ARG A 143 3.01 -13.96 11.00
C ARG A 143 3.18 -14.95 9.84
N ASN A 144 4.08 -14.67 8.90
CA ASN A 144 4.51 -15.65 7.91
C ASN A 144 5.22 -16.82 8.57
N LYS A 145 6.10 -16.56 9.57
CA LYS A 145 6.78 -17.64 10.28
C LYS A 145 5.82 -18.54 11.05
N VAL A 146 4.79 -17.96 11.67
CA VAL A 146 3.68 -18.72 12.26
C VAL A 146 2.98 -19.58 11.20
N LEU A 147 2.68 -19.00 10.03
CA LEU A 147 2.02 -19.74 8.94
C LEU A 147 2.84 -20.95 8.47
N GLU A 148 4.16 -20.78 8.30
CA GLU A 148 5.07 -21.87 7.95
C GLU A 148 5.00 -23.01 8.96
N ILE A 149 5.13 -22.70 10.26
CA ILE A 149 5.08 -23.69 11.35
C ILE A 149 3.74 -24.44 11.34
N LEU A 150 2.62 -23.73 11.15
CA LEU A 150 1.29 -24.34 11.12
C LEU A 150 1.12 -25.28 9.92
N LYS A 151 1.70 -24.94 8.76
CA LYS A 151 1.67 -25.79 7.56
C LYS A 151 2.58 -27.00 7.71
N GLU A 152 3.80 -26.81 8.18
CA GLU A 152 4.76 -27.90 8.43
C GLU A 152 4.21 -28.95 9.40
N ARG A 153 3.41 -28.53 10.39
CA ARG A 153 2.76 -29.43 11.36
C ARG A 153 1.35 -29.87 10.96
N MET A 154 0.89 -29.51 9.75
CA MET A 154 -0.45 -29.84 9.24
C MET A 154 -1.59 -29.40 10.18
N LEU A 155 -1.42 -28.26 10.86
CA LEU A 155 -2.38 -27.75 11.85
C LEU A 155 -3.40 -26.77 11.26
N ASP A 156 -3.01 -26.02 10.22
CA ASP A 156 -3.93 -25.13 9.48
C ASP A 156 -3.42 -24.91 8.05
N GLU A 157 -3.96 -25.68 7.10
CA GLU A 157 -3.64 -25.56 5.68
C GLU A 157 -4.54 -24.57 4.93
N ARG A 158 -5.61 -24.09 5.59
CA ARG A 158 -6.63 -23.24 4.94
C ARG A 158 -6.24 -21.77 4.97
N LYS A 159 -5.47 -21.34 5.97
CA LYS A 159 -5.11 -19.93 6.12
C LYS A 159 -4.02 -19.51 5.15
N SER A 160 -4.19 -18.31 4.63
CA SER A 160 -3.21 -17.60 3.81
C SER A 160 -2.52 -16.50 4.61
N LEU A 161 -1.35 -16.05 4.14
CA LEU A 161 -0.62 -14.95 4.77
C LEU A 161 -1.47 -13.69 4.85
N ILE A 162 -2.16 -13.32 3.76
CA ILE A 162 -3.05 -12.15 3.71
C ILE A 162 -4.12 -12.22 4.82
N THR A 163 -4.67 -13.40 5.09
CA THR A 163 -5.64 -13.60 6.17
C THR A 163 -5.00 -13.31 7.53
N LEU A 164 -3.86 -13.92 7.83
CA LEU A 164 -3.23 -13.78 9.13
C LEU A 164 -2.74 -12.36 9.40
N VAL A 165 -2.17 -11.67 8.41
CA VAL A 165 -1.68 -10.29 8.58
C VAL A 165 -2.80 -9.26 8.68
N SER A 166 -4.00 -9.58 8.19
CA SER A 166 -5.19 -8.74 8.32
C SER A 166 -5.77 -8.72 9.75
N TYR A 167 -5.50 -9.74 10.57
CA TYR A 167 -6.04 -9.81 11.92
C TYR A 167 -5.53 -8.64 12.77
N PRO A 168 -6.40 -7.95 13.52
CA PRO A 168 -5.97 -7.11 14.62
C PRO A 168 -5.12 -7.92 15.59
N GLU A 169 -4.25 -7.25 16.36
CA GLU A 169 -3.29 -7.92 17.23
C GLU A 169 -3.98 -8.90 18.19
N LEU A 170 -4.96 -8.44 18.96
CA LEU A 170 -5.72 -9.27 19.90
C LEU A 170 -6.31 -10.53 19.24
N ARG A 171 -6.94 -10.38 18.06
CA ARG A 171 -7.50 -11.50 17.31
C ARG A 171 -6.42 -12.49 16.86
N PHE A 172 -5.24 -11.99 16.48
CA PHE A 172 -4.13 -12.86 16.11
C PHE A 172 -3.59 -13.62 17.33
N GLN A 173 -3.51 -12.99 18.49
CA GLN A 173 -3.12 -13.66 19.74
C GLN A 173 -4.10 -14.77 20.13
N ASP A 174 -5.41 -14.50 20.05
CA ASP A 174 -6.43 -15.51 20.29
C ASP A 174 -6.34 -16.68 19.30
N PHE A 175 -5.99 -16.38 18.04
CA PHE A 175 -5.72 -17.42 17.06
C PHE A 175 -4.53 -18.31 17.46
N LEU A 176 -3.42 -17.73 17.94
CA LEU A 176 -2.24 -18.48 18.38
C LEU A 176 -2.55 -19.41 19.57
N ARG A 177 -3.35 -18.92 20.54
CA ARG A 177 -3.71 -19.69 21.74
C ARG A 177 -4.40 -21.02 21.43
N ARG A 178 -5.09 -21.13 20.28
CA ARG A 178 -5.75 -22.37 19.84
C ARG A 178 -4.77 -23.51 19.52
N PHE A 179 -3.49 -23.19 19.38
CA PHE A 179 -2.43 -24.13 19.06
C PHE A 179 -1.45 -24.33 20.21
N GLU A 180 -1.64 -23.69 21.37
CA GLU A 180 -0.66 -23.73 22.48
C GLU A 180 -0.42 -25.16 22.99
N ASP A 181 -1.48 -25.99 23.05
CA ASP A 181 -1.37 -27.40 23.46
C ASP A 181 -0.56 -28.25 22.45
N LYS A 182 -0.53 -27.85 21.17
CA LYS A 182 0.15 -28.57 20.08
C LYS A 182 1.53 -28.00 19.76
N ILE A 183 1.72 -26.71 20.05
CA ILE A 183 2.96 -25.96 19.86
C ILE A 183 3.18 -25.13 21.12
N PRO A 184 3.77 -25.72 22.17
CA PRO A 184 4.09 -24.98 23.38
C PRO A 184 4.96 -23.77 23.06
N SER A 185 4.67 -22.63 23.66
CA SER A 185 5.39 -21.37 23.48
C SER A 185 5.29 -20.74 22.08
N LEU A 186 4.32 -21.14 21.24
CA LEU A 186 4.09 -20.49 19.93
C LEU A 186 3.83 -18.99 20.10
N TYR A 187 2.98 -18.62 21.05
CA TYR A 187 2.72 -17.22 21.37
C TYR A 187 3.99 -16.47 21.75
N GLN A 188 4.80 -17.03 22.65
CA GLN A 188 6.05 -16.41 23.09
C GLN A 188 7.07 -16.27 21.95
N THR A 189 7.12 -17.26 21.06
CA THR A 189 7.97 -17.24 19.86
C THR A 189 7.58 -16.09 18.93
N TYR A 190 6.28 -15.91 18.70
CA TYR A 190 5.78 -14.78 17.91
C TYR A 190 6.12 -13.43 18.55
N ILE A 191 5.90 -13.24 19.86
CA ILE A 191 6.24 -11.99 20.55
C ILE A 191 7.73 -11.66 20.43
N SER A 192 8.61 -12.66 20.58
CA SER A 192 10.06 -12.47 20.46
C SER A 192 10.49 -12.08 19.04
N SER A 193 9.76 -12.53 18.00
CA SER A 193 10.05 -12.19 16.60
C SER A 193 9.68 -10.77 16.17
N MET A 194 8.93 -10.03 17.01
CA MET A 194 8.53 -8.64 16.72
C MET A 194 9.49 -7.59 17.32
N ARG A 195 10.54 -8.02 18.00
CA ARG A 195 11.51 -7.16 18.70
C ARG A 195 12.55 -6.57 17.75
#